data_AF-A0A7Y5N7N4-F1
#
_entry.id   AF-A0A7Y5N7N4-F1
#
_cell.length_a   1.000
_cell.length_b   1.000
_cell.length_c   1.000
_cell.angle_alpha   90.00
_cell.angle_beta   90.00
_cell.angle_gamma   90.00
#
_symmetry.space_group_name_H-M   'P 1'
#
loop_
_entity.id
_entity.type
_entity.pdbx_description
1 polymer ?
#
loop_
_entity_poly.entity_id
_entity_poly.type
_entity_poly.pdbx_seq_one_letter_code
_entity_poly.pdbx_strand_id
1 'polypeptide(L)'
;AGCAAVAAAARLAPARGETIFLLAAQSSFELTGLSAALSAVGPVDSLFVVDPALAHADSGEAGTQISRRAPSAEELGFPANVRVGATQAVGARTSFRGTLVESISADDVAELFTTVARAAGVTGTPPIVALPAGNAAPVMRARADSLRDAASVLATLTETYGVSEHEWQVRDAVLSQLPKWARDRAKVDSIGNIVLAVGPARDTTMFVAHLDEIGFEITKIAGDGTLSLRTRGGFFRSLWEGQPALLHFERGRAPGASCALRTITTGEGSAAAGVFVPRQSATTKQPDALTAWLGVDSVALAACGVTRGMSLTGAKSAASLIGTRFTARSIDDRAGCTALILAVRALDVARIDHTVIFVWSVQEETALGGAHDIAARLGPSVMRVHAVDTFVSADSPLESTRFAVAPIGQGPVVRALDNSSATPAAEVDRVRAIARSRAIPLQVGTTNGGNDGSEVARVGAVDVPIAWPLRYSHSPAEVIDLRDVQALARLVGALAVTR
;
A
#
# COMPACT_ATOMS: atom_id res chain seq x y z
N ALA A 1 -9.67 -16.66 -14.74
CA ALA A 1 -10.72 -17.71 -14.61
C ALA A 1 -10.52 -18.87 -15.60
N GLY A 2 -10.37 -18.61 -16.91
CA GLY A 2 -10.29 -19.66 -17.94
C GLY A 2 -9.25 -20.76 -17.69
N CYS A 3 -7.98 -20.39 -17.44
CA CYS A 3 -6.93 -21.36 -17.11
C CYS A 3 -7.28 -22.24 -15.90
N ALA A 4 -7.90 -21.66 -14.87
CA ALA A 4 -8.30 -22.40 -13.68
C ALA A 4 -9.42 -23.41 -13.98
N ALA A 5 -10.40 -23.03 -14.81
CA ALA A 5 -11.47 -23.94 -15.24
C ALA A 5 -10.93 -25.13 -16.04
N VAL A 6 -10.04 -24.89 -17.01
CA VAL A 6 -9.38 -25.96 -17.80
C VAL A 6 -8.54 -26.87 -16.92
N ALA A 7 -7.69 -26.29 -16.05
CA ALA A 7 -6.85 -27.06 -15.14
C ALA A 7 -7.66 -27.90 -14.14
N ALA A 8 -8.80 -27.37 -13.66
CA ALA A 8 -9.69 -28.09 -12.76
C ALA A 8 -10.41 -29.23 -13.48
N ALA A 9 -10.89 -29.02 -14.72
CA ALA A 9 -11.54 -30.05 -15.52
C ALA A 9 -10.57 -31.20 -15.87
N ALA A 10 -9.31 -30.87 -16.16
CA ALA A 10 -8.25 -31.86 -16.44
C ALA A 10 -7.96 -32.84 -15.30
N ARG A 11 -8.42 -32.55 -14.08
CA ARG A 11 -8.29 -33.44 -12.92
C ARG A 11 -9.36 -34.53 -12.87
N LEU A 12 -10.40 -34.42 -13.70
CA LEU A 12 -11.48 -35.39 -13.78
C LEU A 12 -11.23 -36.34 -14.96
N ALA A 13 -11.64 -37.59 -14.81
CA ALA A 13 -11.48 -38.59 -15.87
C ALA A 13 -12.56 -38.40 -16.95
N PRO A 14 -12.19 -38.24 -18.24
CA PRO A 14 -13.15 -38.19 -19.34
C PRO A 14 -13.97 -39.48 -19.41
N ALA A 15 -15.27 -39.36 -19.67
CA ALA A 15 -16.14 -40.53 -19.71
C ALA A 15 -15.87 -41.43 -20.93
N ARG A 16 -15.49 -40.84 -22.08
CA ARG A 16 -15.18 -41.52 -23.36
C ARG A 16 -14.30 -40.63 -24.25
N GLY A 17 -13.56 -41.25 -25.16
CA GLY A 17 -12.73 -40.57 -26.17
C GLY A 17 -11.38 -40.09 -25.65
N GLU A 18 -10.63 -39.41 -26.51
CA GLU A 18 -9.39 -38.72 -26.15
C GLU A 18 -9.68 -37.24 -25.94
N THR A 19 -9.31 -36.70 -24.79
CA THR A 19 -9.49 -35.27 -24.46
C THR A 19 -8.16 -34.69 -24.05
N ILE A 20 -7.72 -33.66 -24.78
CA ILE A 20 -6.45 -33.00 -24.56
C ILE A 20 -6.74 -31.66 -23.90
N PHE A 21 -6.26 -31.49 -22.67
CA PHE A 21 -6.36 -30.23 -21.95
C PHE A 21 -5.11 -29.39 -22.22
N LEU A 22 -5.31 -28.17 -22.71
CA LEU A 22 -4.24 -27.27 -23.06
C LEU A 22 -4.30 -25.98 -22.25
N LEU A 23 -3.16 -25.58 -21.67
CA LEU A 23 -2.92 -24.22 -21.20
C LEU A 23 -1.87 -23.58 -22.11
N ALA A 24 -2.33 -22.78 -23.08
CA ALA A 24 -1.43 -22.14 -24.04
C ALA A 24 -0.62 -21.01 -23.39
N ALA A 25 0.69 -21.01 -23.60
CA ALA A 25 1.53 -19.85 -23.32
C ALA A 25 1.36 -18.84 -24.47
N GLN A 26 1.04 -17.57 -24.16
CA GLN A 26 0.87 -16.47 -25.12
C GLN A 26 -0.45 -16.48 -25.93
N SER A 27 -1.43 -15.72 -25.48
CA SER A 27 -2.69 -15.44 -26.22
C SER A 27 -2.67 -14.10 -26.96
N SER A 28 -1.77 -13.17 -26.60
CA SER A 28 -1.78 -11.77 -27.06
C SER A 28 -1.16 -11.52 -28.45
N PHE A 29 -0.74 -12.57 -29.15
CA PHE A 29 -0.18 -12.51 -30.51
C PHE A 29 -0.77 -13.66 -31.34
N GLU A 30 -2.01 -13.51 -31.81
CA GLU A 30 -2.67 -14.45 -32.74
C GLU A 30 -2.68 -15.92 -32.27
N LEU A 31 -2.89 -16.16 -30.97
CA LEU A 31 -2.98 -17.52 -30.40
C LEU A 31 -1.76 -18.41 -30.72
N THR A 32 -0.56 -17.82 -30.92
CA THR A 32 0.66 -18.53 -31.33
C THR A 32 0.92 -19.80 -30.51
N GLY A 33 0.72 -19.77 -29.18
CA GLY A 33 0.89 -20.94 -28.34
C GLY A 33 -0.10 -22.08 -28.62
N LEU A 34 -1.36 -21.74 -28.93
CA LEU A 34 -2.38 -22.72 -29.31
C LEU A 34 -2.06 -23.33 -30.68
N SER A 35 -1.68 -22.50 -31.65
CA SER A 35 -1.27 -22.94 -33.00
C SER A 35 -0.07 -23.89 -32.96
N ALA A 36 0.94 -23.59 -32.14
CA ALA A 36 2.10 -24.45 -31.94
C ALA A 36 1.70 -25.79 -31.30
N ALA A 37 0.83 -25.76 -30.29
CA ALA A 37 0.37 -26.98 -29.64
C ALA A 37 -0.46 -27.87 -30.56
N LEU A 38 -1.41 -27.30 -31.31
CA LEU A 38 -2.21 -28.04 -32.28
C LEU A 38 -1.35 -28.64 -33.41
N SER A 39 -0.30 -27.93 -33.84
CA SER A 39 0.66 -28.47 -34.81
C SER A 39 1.41 -29.71 -34.29
N ALA A 40 1.65 -29.79 -32.98
CA ALA A 40 2.31 -30.93 -32.34
C ALA A 40 1.35 -32.09 -32.04
N VAL A 41 0.11 -31.76 -31.64
CA VAL A 41 -0.94 -32.74 -31.31
C VAL A 41 -1.51 -33.42 -32.56
N GLY A 42 -1.59 -32.69 -33.68
CA GLY A 42 -2.20 -33.19 -34.92
C GLY A 42 -3.69 -32.83 -35.04
N PRO A 43 -4.43 -33.49 -35.94
CA PRO A 43 -5.82 -33.15 -36.21
C PRO A 43 -6.72 -33.40 -34.99
N VAL A 44 -7.63 -32.46 -34.71
CA VAL A 44 -8.61 -32.58 -33.62
C VAL A 44 -10.03 -32.43 -34.15
N ASP A 45 -10.95 -33.26 -33.65
CA ASP A 45 -12.36 -33.24 -34.08
C ASP A 45 -13.09 -31.98 -33.57
N SER A 46 -12.74 -31.51 -32.38
CA SER A 46 -13.35 -30.35 -31.74
C SER A 46 -12.32 -29.58 -30.90
N LEU A 47 -12.34 -28.26 -31.02
CA LEU A 47 -11.52 -27.34 -30.26
C LEU A 47 -12.41 -26.42 -29.44
N PHE A 48 -12.23 -26.44 -28.12
CA PHE A 48 -12.95 -25.59 -27.19
C PHE A 48 -11.99 -24.60 -26.53
N VAL A 49 -12.11 -23.31 -26.87
CA VAL A 49 -11.21 -22.25 -26.42
C VAL A 49 -11.88 -21.45 -25.31
N VAL A 50 -11.25 -21.38 -24.14
CA VAL A 50 -11.76 -20.62 -23.00
C VAL A 50 -11.10 -19.24 -22.99
N ASP A 51 -11.62 -18.34 -23.81
CA ASP A 51 -11.12 -16.98 -23.97
C ASP A 51 -12.29 -15.98 -24.11
N PRO A 52 -12.44 -15.03 -23.17
CA PRO A 52 -13.51 -14.03 -23.24
C PRO A 52 -13.41 -13.08 -24.45
N ALA A 53 -12.22 -12.86 -25.02
CA ALA A 53 -12.04 -12.06 -26.22
C ALA A 53 -12.63 -12.73 -27.46
N LEU A 54 -12.45 -14.05 -27.60
CA LEU A 54 -13.00 -14.83 -28.70
C LEU A 54 -14.49 -15.10 -28.55
N ALA A 55 -15.01 -15.12 -27.33
CA ALA A 55 -16.41 -15.38 -27.04
C ALA A 55 -17.31 -14.13 -27.08
N HIS A 56 -16.76 -12.92 -27.33
CA HIS A 56 -17.44 -11.62 -27.21
C HIS A 56 -18.17 -11.43 -25.87
N ALA A 57 -17.42 -11.48 -24.76
CA ALA A 57 -17.93 -11.07 -23.46
C ALA A 57 -17.93 -9.53 -23.35
N ASP A 58 -18.87 -8.86 -24.01
CA ASP A 58 -19.13 -7.41 -23.89
C ASP A 58 -20.54 -7.13 -23.37
N SER A 59 -21.10 -8.05 -22.62
CA SER A 59 -22.35 -7.79 -21.93
C SER A 59 -22.04 -7.19 -20.56
N GLY A 60 -22.37 -5.91 -20.37
CA GLY A 60 -22.39 -5.28 -19.05
C GLY A 60 -23.28 -6.03 -18.04
N GLU A 61 -23.67 -5.37 -16.94
CA GLU A 61 -24.38 -6.02 -15.83
C GLU A 61 -25.60 -6.87 -16.24
N ALA A 62 -26.25 -6.57 -17.38
CA ALA A 62 -27.41 -7.27 -17.94
C ALA A 62 -27.13 -8.47 -18.88
N GLY A 63 -25.89 -8.97 -18.93
CA GLY A 63 -25.47 -10.06 -19.83
C GLY A 63 -25.76 -11.51 -19.43
N THR A 64 -25.62 -12.44 -20.39
CA THR A 64 -25.56 -13.89 -20.11
C THR A 64 -24.31 -14.23 -19.30
N GLN A 65 -24.44 -15.09 -18.28
CA GLN A 65 -23.32 -15.49 -17.41
C GLN A 65 -22.12 -16.06 -18.18
N ILE A 66 -22.38 -16.86 -19.21
CA ILE A 66 -21.38 -17.43 -20.12
C ILE A 66 -21.74 -17.10 -21.57
N SER A 67 -20.88 -16.35 -22.24
CA SER A 67 -20.94 -16.10 -23.68
C SER A 67 -20.33 -17.28 -24.44
N ARG A 68 -20.92 -17.60 -25.60
CA ARG A 68 -20.45 -18.68 -26.49
C ARG A 68 -20.45 -18.20 -27.93
N ARG A 69 -19.37 -18.48 -28.66
CA ARG A 69 -19.24 -18.23 -30.11
C ARG A 69 -18.60 -19.45 -30.76
N ALA A 70 -18.87 -19.70 -32.05
CA ALA A 70 -18.14 -20.68 -32.85
C ALA A 70 -17.26 -19.95 -33.87
N PRO A 71 -16.05 -19.48 -33.49
CA PRO A 71 -15.18 -18.76 -34.41
C PRO A 71 -14.62 -19.68 -35.49
N SER A 72 -14.51 -19.24 -36.74
CA SER A 72 -13.95 -20.10 -37.80
C SER A 72 -12.46 -20.37 -37.58
N ALA A 73 -11.92 -21.45 -38.17
CA ALA A 73 -10.48 -21.74 -38.11
C ALA A 73 -9.63 -20.61 -38.74
N GLU A 74 -10.19 -19.91 -39.73
CA GLU A 74 -9.58 -18.74 -40.38
C GLU A 74 -9.55 -17.54 -39.43
N GLU A 75 -10.63 -17.29 -38.68
CA GLU A 75 -10.69 -16.24 -37.65
C GLU A 75 -9.69 -16.46 -36.51
N LEU A 76 -9.34 -17.72 -36.24
CA LEU A 76 -8.36 -18.11 -35.21
C LEU A 76 -6.91 -18.09 -35.72
N GLY A 77 -6.68 -17.83 -37.02
CA GLY A 77 -5.35 -17.66 -37.60
C GLY A 77 -4.49 -18.93 -37.60
N PHE A 78 -5.09 -20.13 -37.68
CA PHE A 78 -4.31 -21.36 -37.64
C PHE A 78 -3.47 -21.59 -38.91
N PRO A 79 -2.23 -22.09 -38.78
CA PRO A 79 -1.42 -22.53 -39.92
C PRO A 79 -2.12 -23.59 -40.77
N ALA A 80 -1.85 -23.62 -42.08
CA ALA A 80 -2.52 -24.54 -43.03
C ALA A 80 -2.36 -26.04 -42.71
N ASN A 81 -1.34 -26.41 -41.92
CA ASN A 81 -1.10 -27.78 -41.47
C ASN A 81 -1.95 -28.19 -40.24
N VAL A 82 -2.65 -27.25 -39.60
CA VAL A 82 -3.53 -27.51 -38.45
C VAL A 82 -4.93 -27.82 -38.96
N ARG A 83 -5.50 -28.95 -38.54
CA ARG A 83 -6.87 -29.36 -38.88
C ARG A 83 -7.72 -29.44 -37.63
N VAL A 84 -8.78 -28.62 -37.59
CA VAL A 84 -9.75 -28.58 -36.50
C VAL A 84 -11.14 -28.77 -37.11
N GLY A 85 -11.91 -29.74 -36.62
CA GLY A 85 -13.26 -30.03 -37.11
C GLY A 85 -14.26 -28.94 -36.71
N ALA A 86 -14.64 -28.91 -35.43
CA ALA A 86 -15.53 -27.90 -34.86
C ALA A 86 -14.80 -26.99 -33.86
N THR A 87 -15.21 -25.74 -33.76
CA THR A 87 -14.62 -24.73 -32.87
C THR A 87 -15.68 -24.10 -32.00
N GLN A 88 -15.37 -23.90 -30.73
CA GLN A 88 -16.22 -23.16 -29.82
C GLN A 88 -15.37 -22.33 -28.86
N ALA A 89 -15.66 -21.05 -28.75
CA ALA A 89 -15.09 -20.14 -27.77
C ALA A 89 -16.12 -19.88 -26.65
N VAL A 90 -15.65 -19.88 -25.41
CA VAL A 90 -16.47 -19.49 -24.25
C VAL A 90 -15.77 -18.48 -23.37
N GLY A 91 -16.57 -17.56 -22.82
CA GLY A 91 -16.11 -16.49 -21.95
C GLY A 91 -17.09 -16.31 -20.80
N ALA A 92 -16.57 -16.07 -19.60
CA ALA A 92 -17.39 -15.66 -18.46
C ALA A 92 -17.51 -14.13 -18.43
N ARG A 93 -18.62 -13.65 -17.91
CA ARG A 93 -18.82 -12.23 -17.61
C ARG A 93 -17.81 -11.76 -16.55
N THR A 94 -17.17 -10.61 -16.79
CA THR A 94 -16.27 -9.96 -15.83
C THR A 94 -16.61 -8.49 -15.70
N SER A 95 -16.31 -7.92 -14.54
CA SER A 95 -16.37 -6.47 -14.28
C SER A 95 -14.96 -5.89 -14.38
N PHE A 96 -14.85 -4.65 -14.87
CA PHE A 96 -13.56 -3.94 -15.00
C PHE A 96 -12.51 -4.70 -15.83
N ARG A 97 -12.96 -5.32 -16.92
CA ARG A 97 -12.11 -6.09 -17.85
C ARG A 97 -10.88 -5.30 -18.28
N GLY A 98 -9.71 -5.95 -18.26
CA GLY A 98 -8.45 -5.33 -18.66
C GLY A 98 -7.85 -4.34 -17.66
N THR A 99 -8.43 -4.22 -16.46
CA THR A 99 -7.85 -3.45 -15.34
C THR A 99 -7.15 -4.38 -14.35
N LEU A 100 -6.38 -3.82 -13.42
CA LEU A 100 -5.66 -4.58 -12.38
C LEU A 100 -6.57 -5.30 -11.37
N VAL A 101 -7.88 -5.06 -11.43
CA VAL A 101 -8.92 -5.63 -10.56
C VAL A 101 -10.10 -6.15 -11.37
N GLU A 102 -9.83 -6.66 -12.57
CA GLU A 102 -10.82 -7.44 -13.30
C GLU A 102 -11.43 -8.48 -12.36
N SER A 103 -12.74 -8.38 -12.18
CA SER A 103 -13.48 -9.10 -11.13
C SER A 103 -14.48 -10.05 -11.78
N ILE A 104 -14.72 -11.19 -11.13
CA ILE A 104 -15.66 -12.21 -11.58
C ILE A 104 -16.44 -12.75 -10.39
N SER A 105 -17.74 -12.99 -10.59
CA SER A 105 -18.59 -13.64 -9.60
C SER A 105 -18.15 -15.10 -9.35
N ALA A 106 -18.27 -15.58 -8.11
CA ALA A 106 -18.03 -16.99 -7.80
C ALA A 106 -19.00 -17.92 -8.57
N ASP A 107 -20.23 -17.49 -8.80
CA ASP A 107 -21.22 -18.24 -9.59
C ASP A 107 -20.81 -18.33 -11.06
N ASP A 108 -20.32 -17.21 -11.63
CA ASP A 108 -19.83 -17.16 -13.01
C ASP A 108 -18.56 -18.03 -13.18
N VAL A 109 -17.72 -18.14 -12.14
CA VAL A 109 -16.58 -19.09 -12.11
C VAL A 109 -17.08 -20.54 -12.08
N ALA A 110 -18.09 -20.86 -11.25
CA ALA A 110 -18.65 -22.20 -11.14
C ALA A 110 -19.34 -22.65 -12.43
N GLU A 111 -20.06 -21.75 -13.09
CA GLU A 111 -20.72 -22.01 -14.38
C GLU A 111 -19.71 -22.12 -15.52
N LEU A 112 -18.63 -21.32 -15.50
CA LEU A 112 -17.52 -21.47 -16.45
C LEU A 112 -16.87 -22.85 -16.32
N PHE A 113 -16.60 -23.28 -15.08
CA PHE A 113 -16.09 -24.62 -14.82
C PHE A 113 -17.05 -25.69 -15.35
N THR A 114 -18.34 -25.60 -15.02
CA THR A 114 -19.37 -26.56 -15.47
C THR A 114 -19.45 -26.64 -16.99
N THR A 115 -19.34 -25.50 -17.68
CA THR A 115 -19.30 -25.42 -19.13
C THR A 115 -18.07 -26.12 -19.73
N VAL A 116 -16.89 -25.88 -19.17
CA VAL A 116 -15.64 -26.54 -19.61
C VAL A 116 -15.66 -28.04 -19.32
N ALA A 117 -16.14 -28.44 -18.15
CA ALA A 117 -16.27 -29.84 -17.76
C ALA A 117 -17.20 -30.60 -18.73
N ARG A 118 -18.36 -30.03 -19.06
CA ARG A 118 -19.29 -30.59 -20.04
C ARG A 118 -18.67 -30.73 -21.43
N ALA A 119 -17.94 -29.72 -21.88
CA ALA A 119 -17.25 -29.75 -23.18
C ALA A 119 -16.16 -30.84 -23.24
N ALA A 120 -15.47 -31.07 -22.12
CA ALA A 120 -14.47 -32.12 -21.98
C ALA A 120 -15.07 -33.52 -21.70
N GLY A 121 -16.40 -33.67 -21.64
CA GLY A 121 -17.05 -34.94 -21.34
C GLY A 121 -16.73 -35.48 -19.93
N VAL A 122 -16.37 -34.61 -18.99
CA VAL A 122 -16.09 -34.95 -17.59
C VAL A 122 -17.28 -34.56 -16.70
N THR A 123 -17.51 -35.33 -15.64
CA THR A 123 -18.58 -35.07 -14.66
C THR A 123 -18.00 -35.06 -13.24
N GLY A 124 -18.55 -34.20 -12.38
CA GLY A 124 -18.13 -34.07 -10.99
C GLY A 124 -17.62 -32.67 -10.62
N THR A 125 -17.34 -32.50 -9.32
CA THR A 125 -16.73 -31.29 -8.77
C THR A 125 -15.23 -31.57 -8.60
N PRO A 126 -14.34 -30.66 -9.03
CA PRO A 126 -12.92 -30.87 -8.90
C PRO A 126 -12.58 -30.85 -7.40
N PRO A 127 -11.62 -31.66 -6.94
CA PRO A 127 -11.18 -31.57 -5.56
C PRO A 127 -10.71 -30.14 -5.29
N ILE A 128 -11.16 -29.54 -4.18
CA ILE A 128 -10.62 -28.27 -3.70
C ILE A 128 -9.14 -28.50 -3.42
N VAL A 129 -8.30 -28.11 -4.37
CA VAL A 129 -6.87 -28.00 -4.11
C VAL A 129 -6.71 -26.64 -3.49
N ALA A 130 -6.50 -26.63 -2.18
CA ALA A 130 -5.86 -25.50 -1.55
C ALA A 130 -4.63 -25.18 -2.40
N LEU A 131 -4.55 -23.96 -2.95
CA LEU A 131 -3.28 -23.48 -3.47
C LEU A 131 -2.26 -23.79 -2.37
N PRO A 132 -1.14 -24.48 -2.66
CA PRO A 132 -0.08 -24.56 -1.68
C PRO A 132 0.15 -23.12 -1.23
N ALA A 133 -0.01 -22.85 0.07
CA ALA A 133 0.17 -21.53 0.63
C ALA A 133 1.43 -20.99 -0.01
N GLY A 134 1.29 -20.00 -0.91
CA GLY A 134 2.29 -19.70 -1.91
C GLY A 134 3.63 -19.66 -1.19
N ASN A 135 4.57 -20.53 -1.60
CA ASN A 135 5.82 -20.74 -0.86
C ASN A 135 6.26 -19.38 -0.37
N ALA A 136 6.24 -19.19 0.97
CA ALA A 136 6.59 -17.91 1.57
C ALA A 136 7.81 -17.42 0.80
N ALA A 137 7.68 -16.25 0.16
CA ALA A 137 8.71 -15.74 -0.75
C ALA A 137 10.05 -16.05 -0.11
N PRO A 138 10.96 -16.77 -0.82
CA PRO A 138 12.05 -17.49 -0.20
C PRO A 138 12.66 -16.59 0.84
N VAL A 139 12.52 -16.97 2.13
CA VAL A 139 12.94 -16.15 3.25
C VAL A 139 14.37 -15.79 2.95
N MET A 140 14.57 -14.54 2.51
CA MET A 140 15.86 -14.09 2.04
C MET A 140 16.76 -14.30 3.23
N ARG A 141 17.71 -15.25 3.11
CA ARG A 141 18.48 -15.74 4.27
C ARG A 141 18.92 -14.53 5.04
N ALA A 142 18.40 -14.41 6.25
CA ALA A 142 18.52 -13.20 7.02
C ALA A 142 20.02 -13.01 7.30
N ARG A 143 20.66 -12.13 6.51
CA ARG A 143 22.01 -11.66 6.82
C ARG A 143 21.95 -11.18 8.26
N ALA A 144 23.00 -11.45 9.03
CA ALA A 144 23.25 -10.69 10.24
C ALA A 144 23.56 -9.25 9.79
N ASP A 145 22.53 -8.56 9.34
CA ASP A 145 22.58 -7.26 8.70
C ASP A 145 22.21 -6.25 9.77
N SER A 146 23.07 -5.27 9.98
CA SER A 146 22.82 -4.18 10.93
C SER A 146 21.48 -3.49 10.69
N LEU A 147 20.91 -3.64 9.49
CA LEU A 147 19.65 -3.04 9.05
C LEU A 147 18.40 -3.87 9.38
N ARG A 148 18.54 -5.08 9.95
CA ARG A 148 17.40 -5.97 10.20
C ARG A 148 16.38 -5.35 11.14
N ASP A 149 16.83 -4.69 12.20
CA ASP A 149 15.92 -4.07 13.18
C ASP A 149 15.12 -2.92 12.54
N ALA A 150 15.81 -2.05 11.78
CA ALA A 150 15.16 -0.99 11.02
C ALA A 150 14.15 -1.54 10.00
N ALA A 151 14.52 -2.58 9.24
CA ALA A 151 13.61 -3.22 8.29
C ALA A 151 12.39 -3.83 8.98
N SER A 152 12.58 -4.48 10.15
CA SER A 152 11.51 -5.14 10.89
C SER A 152 10.51 -4.15 11.47
N VAL A 153 11.01 -3.07 12.10
CA VAL A 153 10.15 -2.02 12.65
C VAL A 153 9.43 -1.29 11.52
N LEU A 154 10.15 -0.92 10.46
CA LEU A 154 9.56 -0.24 9.31
C LEU A 154 8.48 -1.10 8.65
N ALA A 155 8.74 -2.38 8.38
CA ALA A 155 7.74 -3.28 7.81
C ALA A 155 6.50 -3.41 8.69
N THR A 156 6.68 -3.53 10.02
CA THR A 156 5.55 -3.58 10.95
C THR A 156 4.68 -2.32 10.85
N LEU A 157 5.31 -1.15 10.83
CA LEU A 157 4.59 0.12 10.79
C LEU A 157 3.99 0.41 9.41
N THR A 158 4.69 0.09 8.32
CA THR A 158 4.17 0.29 6.96
C THR A 158 3.06 -0.69 6.62
N GLU A 159 2.97 -1.86 7.25
CA GLU A 159 1.85 -2.79 7.07
C GLU A 159 0.69 -2.54 8.03
N THR A 160 0.86 -1.66 9.03
CA THR A 160 -0.22 -1.19 9.90
C THR A 160 -1.00 -0.07 9.20
N TYR A 161 -2.33 -0.08 9.27
CA TYR A 161 -3.17 0.88 8.56
C TYR A 161 -3.64 1.98 9.52
N GLY A 162 -3.57 3.23 9.08
CA GLY A 162 -4.10 4.35 9.85
C GLY A 162 -4.09 5.64 9.05
N VAL A 163 -5.21 5.93 8.39
CA VAL A 163 -5.43 7.21 7.71
C VAL A 163 -5.64 8.31 8.75
N SER A 164 -5.45 9.58 8.37
CA SER A 164 -5.76 10.72 9.25
C SER A 164 -7.14 10.57 9.92
N GLU A 165 -7.22 10.79 11.22
CA GLU A 165 -8.38 10.55 12.13
C GLU A 165 -8.66 9.07 12.49
N HIS A 166 -7.88 8.11 11.96
CA HIS A 166 -8.02 6.67 12.19
C HIS A 166 -6.70 5.99 12.61
N GLU A 167 -5.80 6.71 13.27
CA GLU A 167 -4.40 6.31 13.51
C GLU A 167 -4.21 5.31 14.66
N TRP A 168 -5.30 4.84 15.29
CA TRP A 168 -5.23 4.09 16.54
C TRP A 168 -4.40 2.79 16.44
N GLN A 169 -4.46 2.09 15.30
CA GLN A 169 -3.67 0.86 15.09
C GLN A 169 -2.17 1.19 15.03
N VAL A 170 -1.82 2.28 14.33
CA VAL A 170 -0.42 2.73 14.20
C VAL A 170 0.10 3.20 15.54
N ARG A 171 -0.72 3.93 16.31
CA ARG A 171 -0.39 4.33 17.68
C ARG A 171 -0.07 3.13 18.57
N ASP A 172 -0.93 2.11 18.57
CA ASP A 172 -0.72 0.90 19.35
C ASP A 172 0.55 0.15 18.88
N ALA A 173 0.79 0.09 17.57
CA ALA A 173 2.00 -0.48 16.99
C ALA A 173 3.25 0.28 17.45
N VAL A 174 3.28 1.61 17.40
CA VAL A 174 4.40 2.44 17.89
C VAL A 174 4.64 2.19 19.38
N LEU A 175 3.59 2.26 20.21
CA LEU A 175 3.70 2.03 21.65
C LEU A 175 4.25 0.63 21.95
N SER A 176 3.86 -0.40 21.20
CA SER A 176 4.37 -1.78 21.36
C SER A 176 5.87 -1.89 21.08
N GLN A 177 6.41 -1.05 20.19
CA GLN A 177 7.81 -1.04 19.80
C GLN A 177 8.70 -0.24 20.76
N LEU A 178 8.15 0.61 21.62
CA LEU A 178 8.93 1.37 22.60
C LEU A 178 9.49 0.48 23.73
N PRO A 179 10.67 0.80 24.29
CA PRO A 179 11.15 0.13 25.50
C PRO A 179 10.21 0.42 26.69
N LYS A 180 10.13 -0.50 27.66
CA LYS A 180 9.17 -0.39 28.78
C LYS A 180 9.23 0.96 29.49
N TRP A 181 10.43 1.46 29.79
CA TRP A 181 10.60 2.75 30.49
C TRP A 181 9.99 3.93 29.71
N ALA A 182 10.06 3.90 28.38
CA ALA A 182 9.52 4.96 27.52
C ALA A 182 8.01 4.80 27.40
N ARG A 183 7.54 3.56 27.21
CA ARG A 183 6.12 3.24 27.11
C ARG A 183 5.34 3.64 28.37
N ASP A 184 5.91 3.40 29.55
CA ASP A 184 5.29 3.77 30.83
C ASP A 184 5.23 5.30 31.05
N ARG A 185 6.07 6.07 30.34
CA ARG A 185 6.13 7.55 30.43
C ARG A 185 5.38 8.25 29.30
N ALA A 186 5.23 7.60 28.15
CA ALA A 186 4.54 8.14 27.00
C ALA A 186 3.07 8.41 27.35
N LYS A 187 2.55 9.55 26.87
CA LYS A 187 1.15 9.93 27.05
C LYS A 187 0.48 10.03 25.70
N VAL A 188 -0.69 9.42 25.57
CA VAL A 188 -1.59 9.67 24.44
C VAL A 188 -2.48 10.84 24.84
N ASP A 189 -2.49 11.91 24.07
CA ASP A 189 -3.37 13.04 24.33
C ASP A 189 -4.79 12.85 23.77
N SER A 190 -5.64 13.87 23.92
CA SER A 190 -7.04 13.81 23.54
C SER A 190 -7.28 13.73 22.04
N ILE A 191 -6.38 14.25 21.20
CA ILE A 191 -6.51 14.17 19.74
C ILE A 191 -5.87 12.87 19.21
N GLY A 192 -4.92 12.30 19.94
CA GLY A 192 -4.35 10.98 19.68
C GLY A 192 -2.84 10.97 19.48
N ASN A 193 -2.14 12.09 19.65
CA ASN A 193 -0.68 12.12 19.56
C ASN A 193 -0.06 11.30 20.69
N ILE A 194 1.08 10.66 20.44
CA ILE A 194 1.93 10.10 21.49
C ILE A 194 2.99 11.15 21.85
N VAL A 195 3.11 11.49 23.13
CA VAL A 195 4.11 12.44 23.63
C VAL A 195 4.99 11.77 24.68
N LEU A 196 6.30 11.75 24.45
CA LEU A 196 7.32 11.25 25.36
C LEU A 196 8.32 12.37 25.68
N ALA A 197 8.29 12.87 26.91
CA ALA A 197 9.26 13.86 27.39
C ALA A 197 10.32 13.21 28.31
N VAL A 198 11.59 13.59 28.14
CA VAL A 198 12.72 13.14 28.96
C VAL A 198 13.66 14.30 29.28
N GLY A 199 14.46 14.14 30.33
CA GLY A 199 15.43 15.13 30.78
C GLY A 199 14.85 16.24 31.67
N PRO A 200 15.72 17.14 32.18
CA PRO A 200 15.32 18.24 33.06
C PRO A 200 14.65 19.38 32.28
N ALA A 201 13.70 20.08 32.90
CA ALA A 201 12.87 21.13 32.30
C ALA A 201 13.65 22.42 31.94
N ARG A 202 14.35 22.42 30.80
CA ARG A 202 15.04 23.58 30.20
C ARG A 202 15.35 23.32 28.73
N ASP A 203 15.61 24.38 27.95
CA ASP A 203 16.19 24.31 26.58
C ASP A 203 15.53 23.24 25.68
N THR A 204 14.20 23.25 25.58
CA THR A 204 13.44 22.14 25.00
C THR A 204 13.73 21.93 23.52
N THR A 205 14.08 20.70 23.16
CA THR A 205 14.17 20.21 21.78
C THR A 205 13.06 19.19 21.53
N MET A 206 12.37 19.32 20.40
CA MET A 206 11.27 18.44 19.99
C MET A 206 11.64 17.68 18.72
N PHE A 207 11.29 16.40 18.65
CA PHE A 207 11.28 15.59 17.44
C PHE A 207 9.85 15.16 17.17
N VAL A 208 9.36 15.33 15.95
CA VAL A 208 7.98 14.98 15.57
C VAL A 208 7.98 14.16 14.29
N ALA A 209 7.24 13.07 14.27
CA ALA A 209 6.98 12.22 13.11
C ALA A 209 5.49 11.84 13.11
N HIS A 210 4.83 11.76 11.95
CA HIS A 210 3.39 11.57 11.89
C HIS A 210 2.97 10.09 11.77
N LEU A 211 1.86 9.77 12.43
CA LEU A 211 1.31 8.41 12.49
C LEU A 211 0.44 8.10 11.28
N ASP A 212 -0.22 9.11 10.72
CA ASP A 212 -1.19 8.90 9.66
C ASP A 212 -0.53 8.49 8.34
N GLU A 213 -1.39 8.20 7.37
CA GLU A 213 -1.01 7.96 5.99
C GLU A 213 -2.12 8.48 5.09
N ILE A 214 -1.79 8.72 3.83
CA ILE A 214 -2.80 9.00 2.82
C ILE A 214 -3.83 7.87 2.67
N GLY A 215 -5.06 8.24 2.37
CA GLY A 215 -6.13 7.30 2.09
C GLY A 215 -7.45 7.99 1.79
N PHE A 216 -8.54 7.35 2.21
CA PHE A 216 -9.88 7.76 1.86
C PHE A 216 -10.84 7.63 3.04
N GLU A 217 -11.96 8.34 2.95
CA GLU A 217 -13.06 8.29 3.91
C GLU A 217 -14.40 8.20 3.16
N ILE A 218 -15.34 7.40 3.67
CA ILE A 218 -16.68 7.26 3.09
C ILE A 218 -17.48 8.55 3.29
N THR A 219 -17.89 9.17 2.18
CA THR A 219 -18.80 10.33 2.19
C THR A 219 -20.24 9.97 1.92
N LYS A 220 -20.51 8.94 1.11
CA LYS A 220 -21.86 8.48 0.75
C LYS A 220 -21.86 6.99 0.44
N ILE A 221 -22.98 6.33 0.74
CA ILE A 221 -23.25 4.94 0.38
C ILE A 221 -24.47 4.96 -0.55
N ALA A 222 -24.31 4.49 -1.79
CA ALA A 222 -25.40 4.36 -2.76
C ALA A 222 -26.17 3.04 -2.55
N GLY A 223 -27.37 2.92 -3.13
CA GLY A 223 -28.26 1.77 -2.91
C GLY A 223 -27.63 0.42 -3.30
N ASP A 224 -26.90 0.42 -4.41
CA ASP A 224 -26.09 -0.68 -4.95
C ASP A 224 -24.83 -1.02 -4.13
N GLY A 225 -24.57 -0.26 -3.06
CA GLY A 225 -23.41 -0.40 -2.20
C GLY A 225 -22.16 0.34 -2.69
N THR A 226 -22.25 1.12 -3.76
CA THR A 226 -21.13 1.96 -4.21
C THR A 226 -20.82 3.04 -3.17
N LEU A 227 -19.55 3.12 -2.75
CA LEU A 227 -19.04 4.07 -1.78
C LEU A 227 -18.44 5.27 -2.49
N SER A 228 -18.92 6.48 -2.20
CA SER A 228 -18.26 7.72 -2.64
C SER A 228 -17.19 8.13 -1.64
N LEU A 229 -15.99 8.45 -2.12
CA LEU A 229 -14.82 8.66 -1.28
C LEU A 229 -14.32 10.10 -1.34
N ARG A 230 -13.92 10.63 -0.17
CA ARG A 230 -13.09 11.83 -0.06
C ARG A 230 -11.66 11.40 0.24
N THR A 231 -10.69 12.05 -0.38
CA THR A 231 -9.27 11.86 -0.10
C THR A 231 -8.90 12.45 1.26
N ARG A 232 -8.10 11.73 2.03
CA ARG A 232 -7.39 12.21 3.21
C ARG A 232 -5.91 12.17 2.84
N GLY A 233 -5.23 13.33 2.77
CA GLY A 233 -3.93 13.41 2.10
C GLY A 233 -3.98 13.91 0.66
N GLY A 234 -2.83 14.38 0.18
CA GLY A 234 -2.66 14.88 -1.18
C GLY A 234 -1.93 13.89 -2.09
N PHE A 235 -2.61 13.29 -3.06
CA PHE A 235 -1.99 12.29 -3.96
C PHE A 235 -2.73 12.17 -5.31
N PHE A 236 -2.09 11.49 -6.26
CA PHE A 236 -2.71 11.20 -7.55
C PHE A 236 -3.75 10.08 -7.42
N ARG A 237 -5.03 10.46 -7.39
CA ARG A 237 -6.18 9.54 -7.31
C ARG A 237 -6.17 8.47 -8.40
N SER A 238 -5.65 8.77 -9.59
CA SER A 238 -5.55 7.81 -10.69
C SER A 238 -4.69 6.57 -10.36
N LEU A 239 -3.78 6.66 -9.40
CA LEU A 239 -2.93 5.52 -8.98
C LEU A 239 -3.71 4.44 -8.23
N TRP A 240 -4.89 4.78 -7.70
CA TRP A 240 -5.73 3.89 -6.92
C TRP A 240 -6.84 3.24 -7.75
N GLU A 241 -7.14 3.78 -8.92
CA GLU A 241 -8.16 3.19 -9.79
C GLU A 241 -7.77 1.78 -10.17
N GLY A 242 -8.73 0.88 -10.01
CA GLY A 242 -8.49 -0.50 -10.35
C GLY A 242 -7.56 -1.22 -9.36
N GLN A 243 -7.38 -0.73 -8.13
CA GLN A 243 -6.60 -1.39 -7.07
C GLN A 243 -7.52 -2.04 -6.02
N PRO A 244 -7.06 -3.08 -5.30
CA PRO A 244 -7.76 -3.60 -4.14
C PRO A 244 -7.97 -2.50 -3.09
N ALA A 245 -9.21 -2.34 -2.64
CA ALA A 245 -9.59 -1.44 -1.57
C ALA A 245 -9.80 -2.23 -0.27
N LEU A 246 -9.38 -1.65 0.86
CA LEU A 246 -9.61 -2.19 2.20
C LEU A 246 -10.41 -1.17 3.00
N LEU A 247 -11.61 -1.55 3.42
CA LEU A 247 -12.42 -0.81 4.38
C LEU A 247 -12.02 -1.21 5.80
N HIS A 248 -11.64 -0.27 6.64
CA HIS A 248 -11.19 -0.56 8.01
C HIS A 248 -12.31 -0.39 9.02
N PHE A 249 -12.47 -1.38 9.90
CA PHE A 249 -13.41 -1.31 11.02
C PHE A 249 -12.77 -0.63 12.24
N GLU A 250 -13.58 0.16 12.94
CA GLU A 250 -13.15 0.84 14.16
C GLU A 250 -12.85 -0.13 15.31
N ARG A 251 -12.03 0.34 16.26
CA ARG A 251 -11.64 -0.46 17.43
C ARG A 251 -12.87 -1.01 18.17
N GLY A 252 -12.90 -2.32 18.37
CA GLY A 252 -13.99 -3.00 19.06
C GLY A 252 -15.31 -3.07 18.27
N ARG A 253 -15.33 -2.64 17.00
CA ARG A 253 -16.49 -2.72 16.10
C ARG A 253 -16.26 -3.73 14.98
N ALA A 254 -15.74 -4.90 15.34
CA ALA A 254 -15.62 -6.00 14.40
C ALA A 254 -17.00 -6.39 13.84
N PRO A 255 -17.09 -6.78 12.56
CA PRO A 255 -18.37 -7.19 11.98
C PRO A 255 -18.96 -8.40 12.70
N GLY A 256 -20.28 -8.35 12.96
CA GLY A 256 -21.00 -9.47 13.56
C GLY A 256 -21.16 -10.65 12.60
N ALA A 257 -21.65 -11.79 13.12
CA ALA A 257 -21.83 -13.03 12.34
C ALA A 257 -22.81 -12.90 11.15
N SER A 258 -23.68 -11.87 11.15
CA SER A 258 -24.59 -11.55 10.05
C SER A 258 -23.93 -10.78 8.91
N CYS A 259 -22.65 -10.40 9.05
CA CYS A 259 -21.95 -9.65 8.02
C CYS A 259 -21.59 -10.54 6.83
N ALA A 260 -22.07 -10.15 5.64
CA ALA A 260 -21.78 -10.86 4.40
C ALA A 260 -20.39 -10.54 3.82
N LEU A 261 -19.70 -9.52 4.35
CA LEU A 261 -18.36 -9.15 3.89
C LEU A 261 -17.32 -10.14 4.41
N ARG A 262 -16.41 -10.55 3.52
CA ARG A 262 -15.23 -11.31 3.92
C ARG A 262 -14.25 -10.40 4.65
N THR A 263 -14.13 -10.60 5.95
CA THR A 263 -13.16 -9.86 6.78
C THR A 263 -11.76 -10.42 6.64
N ILE A 264 -10.77 -9.54 6.63
CA ILE A 264 -9.34 -9.82 6.65
C ILE A 264 -8.79 -9.24 7.95
N THR A 265 -7.96 -10.00 8.65
CA THR A 265 -7.25 -9.50 9.83
C THR A 265 -6.11 -8.59 9.40
N THR A 266 -6.05 -7.39 9.96
CA THR A 266 -5.01 -6.38 9.69
C THR A 266 -4.36 -5.96 11.01
N GLY A 267 -3.31 -6.67 11.43
CA GLY A 267 -2.74 -6.49 12.76
C GLY A 267 -3.76 -6.80 13.87
N GLU A 268 -4.02 -5.84 14.76
CA GLU A 268 -5.09 -5.93 15.78
C GLU A 268 -6.49 -5.53 15.26
N GLY A 269 -6.59 -5.09 14.01
CA GLY A 269 -7.83 -4.64 13.38
C GLY A 269 -8.48 -5.69 12.47
N SER A 270 -9.65 -5.32 11.95
CA SER A 270 -10.34 -6.05 10.88
C SER A 270 -10.64 -5.10 9.73
N ALA A 271 -10.52 -5.61 8.51
CA ALA A 271 -10.88 -4.89 7.30
C ALA A 271 -11.77 -5.74 6.39
N ALA A 272 -12.52 -5.12 5.50
CA ALA A 272 -13.24 -5.79 4.42
C ALA A 272 -12.60 -5.45 3.07
N ALA A 273 -12.45 -6.47 2.22
CA ALA A 273 -11.91 -6.29 0.88
C ALA A 273 -12.98 -5.79 -0.10
N GLY A 274 -12.55 -4.92 -0.98
CA GLY A 274 -13.30 -4.45 -2.12
C GLY A 274 -12.36 -3.96 -3.21
N VAL A 275 -12.87 -3.08 -4.05
CA VAL A 275 -12.14 -2.55 -5.20
C VAL A 275 -12.37 -1.05 -5.33
N PHE A 276 -11.31 -0.30 -5.64
CA PHE A 276 -11.47 1.06 -6.15
C PHE A 276 -11.95 1.00 -7.60
N VAL A 277 -13.16 1.50 -7.82
CA VAL A 277 -13.84 1.40 -9.11
C VAL A 277 -13.09 2.24 -10.13
N PRO A 278 -12.56 1.62 -11.22
CA PRO A 278 -11.91 2.37 -12.29
C PRO A 278 -12.95 3.14 -13.10
N ARG A 279 -12.56 4.30 -13.61
CA ARG A 279 -13.40 5.05 -14.56
C ARG A 279 -13.58 4.30 -15.89
N GLN A 280 -14.67 4.63 -16.58
CA GLN A 280 -14.98 4.06 -17.89
C GLN A 280 -14.05 4.54 -19.02
N SER A 281 -13.48 5.75 -18.92
CA SER A 281 -12.57 6.30 -19.93
C SER A 281 -11.46 7.15 -19.32
N ALA A 282 -10.26 7.10 -19.91
CA ALA A 282 -9.07 7.81 -19.44
C ALA A 282 -8.90 9.21 -20.06
N THR A 283 -9.99 9.91 -20.36
CA THR A 283 -9.95 11.24 -21.02
C THR A 283 -9.47 12.37 -20.10
N THR A 284 -9.49 12.15 -18.78
CA THR A 284 -8.93 13.07 -17.79
C THR A 284 -7.75 12.41 -17.06
N LYS A 285 -6.68 13.15 -16.79
CA LYS A 285 -5.49 12.60 -16.10
C LYS A 285 -5.81 12.16 -14.66
N GLN A 286 -6.58 12.97 -13.92
CA GLN A 286 -7.02 12.67 -12.56
C GLN A 286 -8.55 12.64 -12.51
N PRO A 287 -9.17 11.67 -11.80
CA PRO A 287 -10.61 11.68 -11.59
C PRO A 287 -10.95 12.72 -10.53
N ASP A 288 -12.16 13.29 -10.53
CA ASP A 288 -12.59 14.27 -9.53
C ASP A 288 -12.88 13.67 -8.16
N ALA A 289 -13.29 12.41 -8.13
CA ALA A 289 -13.48 11.61 -6.94
C ALA A 289 -13.24 10.13 -7.28
N LEU A 290 -12.91 9.33 -6.27
CA LEU A 290 -12.92 7.88 -6.40
C LEU A 290 -14.17 7.30 -5.78
N THR A 291 -14.54 6.12 -6.26
CA THR A 291 -15.53 5.28 -5.64
C THR A 291 -14.94 3.92 -5.33
N ALA A 292 -15.52 3.22 -4.36
CA ALA A 292 -15.17 1.84 -4.06
C ALA A 292 -16.42 0.98 -4.00
N TRP A 293 -16.26 -0.31 -4.25
CA TRP A 293 -17.34 -1.29 -4.16
C TRP A 293 -16.83 -2.55 -3.45
N LEU A 294 -17.62 -3.07 -2.51
CA LEU A 294 -17.25 -4.24 -1.71
C LEU A 294 -18.00 -5.51 -2.16
N GLY A 295 -18.68 -5.46 -3.30
CA GLY A 295 -19.38 -6.62 -3.87
C GLY A 295 -20.79 -6.88 -3.31
N VAL A 296 -21.33 -5.97 -2.49
CA VAL A 296 -22.64 -6.13 -1.85
C VAL A 296 -23.40 -4.79 -1.83
N ASP A 297 -24.72 -4.84 -1.64
CA ASP A 297 -25.58 -3.66 -1.59
C ASP A 297 -25.50 -2.88 -0.27
N SER A 298 -26.17 -1.72 -0.23
CA SER A 298 -26.22 -0.89 0.98
C SER A 298 -26.83 -1.56 2.22
N VAL A 299 -27.76 -2.51 2.03
CA VAL A 299 -28.42 -3.22 3.13
C VAL A 299 -27.43 -4.18 3.80
N ALA A 300 -26.67 -4.92 2.99
CA ALA A 300 -25.60 -5.80 3.47
C ALA A 300 -24.45 -5.01 4.11
N LEU A 301 -24.07 -3.87 3.54
CA LEU A 301 -23.08 -2.96 4.15
C LEU A 301 -23.54 -2.47 5.52
N ALA A 302 -24.80 -2.03 5.64
CA ALA A 302 -25.35 -1.58 6.91
C ALA A 302 -25.39 -2.71 7.96
N ALA A 303 -25.73 -3.94 7.55
CA ALA A 303 -25.70 -5.12 8.42
C ALA A 303 -24.29 -5.48 8.93
N CYS A 304 -23.25 -5.08 8.19
CA CYS A 304 -21.85 -5.17 8.60
C CYS A 304 -21.37 -3.99 9.46
N GLY A 305 -22.23 -3.00 9.73
CA GLY A 305 -21.88 -1.78 10.47
C GLY A 305 -21.10 -0.76 9.65
N VAL A 306 -21.14 -0.84 8.32
CA VAL A 306 -20.46 0.13 7.45
C VAL A 306 -21.23 1.45 7.45
N THR A 307 -20.55 2.53 7.83
CA THR A 307 -21.13 3.88 7.91
C THR A 307 -20.25 4.91 7.23
N ARG A 308 -20.83 6.08 6.97
CA ARG A 308 -20.06 7.28 6.58
C ARG A 308 -18.98 7.58 7.62
N GLY A 309 -17.86 8.16 7.19
CA GLY A 309 -16.73 8.47 8.05
C GLY A 309 -15.75 7.32 8.28
N MET A 310 -16.05 6.09 7.84
CA MET A 310 -15.06 4.99 7.92
C MET A 310 -13.95 5.17 6.89
N SER A 311 -12.75 4.71 7.22
CA SER A 311 -11.58 4.84 6.35
C SER A 311 -11.44 3.70 5.35
N LEU A 312 -10.93 4.04 4.17
CA LEU A 312 -10.49 3.09 3.15
C LEU A 312 -9.05 3.36 2.76
N THR A 313 -8.34 2.29 2.42
CA THR A 313 -6.99 2.37 1.86
C THR A 313 -6.77 1.37 0.73
N GLY A 314 -5.69 1.52 -0.02
CA GLY A 314 -5.16 0.41 -0.82
C GLY A 314 -4.57 -0.68 0.07
N ALA A 315 -4.67 -1.94 -0.35
CA ALA A 315 -3.89 -3.02 0.24
C ALA A 315 -2.39 -2.72 0.06
N LYS A 316 -1.58 -3.04 1.07
CA LYS A 316 -0.13 -2.83 1.04
C LYS A 316 0.61 -4.03 1.59
N SER A 317 1.82 -4.24 1.07
CA SER A 317 2.78 -5.23 1.53
C SER A 317 4.16 -4.60 1.50
N ALA A 318 4.92 -4.83 2.57
CA ALA A 318 6.32 -4.45 2.65
C ALA A 318 7.19 -5.49 1.94
N ALA A 319 8.17 -5.03 1.17
CA ALA A 319 9.12 -5.90 0.50
C ALA A 319 10.53 -5.31 0.50
N SER A 320 11.52 -6.18 0.75
CA SER A 320 12.91 -5.87 0.42
C SER A 320 13.11 -5.92 -1.09
N LEU A 321 13.79 -4.92 -1.62
CA LEU A 321 14.29 -4.91 -2.99
C LEU A 321 15.77 -5.33 -2.98
N ILE A 322 16.45 -5.18 -4.12
CA ILE A 322 17.87 -5.55 -4.22
C ILE A 322 18.74 -4.75 -3.24
N GLY A 323 19.64 -5.45 -2.54
CA GLY A 323 20.57 -4.82 -1.59
C GLY A 323 19.87 -4.30 -0.34
N THR A 324 20.05 -3.01 -0.06
CA THR A 324 19.51 -2.31 1.13
C THR A 324 18.24 -1.52 0.83
N ARG A 325 17.66 -1.70 -0.36
CA ARG A 325 16.45 -1.00 -0.81
C ARG A 325 15.21 -1.68 -0.24
N PHE A 326 14.21 -0.88 0.07
CA PHE A 326 12.95 -1.33 0.65
C PHE A 326 11.79 -0.59 -0.02
N THR A 327 10.68 -1.29 -0.22
CA THR A 327 9.46 -0.70 -0.77
C THR A 327 8.24 -1.09 0.05
N ALA A 328 7.37 -0.11 0.23
CA ALA A 328 6.05 -0.26 0.83
C ALA A 328 5.22 0.97 0.45
N ARG A 329 3.92 0.92 0.71
CA ARG A 329 3.11 2.13 0.86
C ARG A 329 3.35 2.72 2.25
N SER A 330 3.07 4.01 2.44
CA SER A 330 3.14 4.70 3.74
C SER A 330 4.53 4.62 4.38
N ILE A 331 5.59 4.68 3.59
CA ILE A 331 6.93 4.98 4.14
C ILE A 331 6.90 6.40 4.72
N ASP A 332 6.19 7.31 4.05
CA ASP A 332 5.70 8.55 4.63
C ASP A 332 4.55 8.29 5.63
N ASP A 333 4.68 8.54 6.93
CA ASP A 333 5.90 8.82 7.73
C ASP A 333 6.20 7.69 8.72
N ARG A 334 6.00 6.45 8.27
CA ARG A 334 6.39 5.27 9.06
C ARG A 334 7.91 5.13 9.18
N ALA A 335 8.68 5.75 8.28
CA ALA A 335 10.13 5.83 8.40
C ALA A 335 10.60 6.81 9.49
N GLY A 336 10.00 7.98 9.65
CA GLY A 336 10.28 8.89 10.76
C GLY A 336 9.83 8.29 12.08
N CYS A 337 8.62 7.69 12.12
CA CYS A 337 8.17 6.91 13.28
C CYS A 337 9.21 5.84 13.69
N THR A 338 9.72 5.09 12.71
CA THR A 338 10.76 4.08 12.90
C THR A 338 12.05 4.71 13.44
N ALA A 339 12.50 5.82 12.86
CA ALA A 339 13.70 6.51 13.30
C ALA A 339 13.60 7.00 14.76
N LEU A 340 12.45 7.55 15.17
CA LEU A 340 12.21 7.96 16.55
C LEU A 340 12.22 6.75 17.51
N ILE A 341 11.54 5.65 17.15
CA ILE A 341 11.54 4.42 17.96
C ILE A 341 12.96 3.90 18.18
N LEU A 342 13.75 3.78 17.10
CA LEU A 342 15.12 3.29 17.18
C LEU A 342 16.02 4.23 17.98
N ALA A 343 15.85 5.55 17.82
CA ALA A 343 16.57 6.53 18.62
C ALA A 343 16.23 6.40 20.11
N VAL A 344 14.95 6.29 20.47
CA VAL A 344 14.50 6.11 21.86
C VAL A 344 15.00 4.79 22.45
N ARG A 345 15.01 3.69 21.69
CA ARG A 345 15.58 2.40 22.13
C ARG A 345 17.06 2.51 22.47
N ALA A 346 17.81 3.29 21.71
CA ALA A 346 19.25 3.50 21.89
C ALA A 346 19.60 4.69 22.82
N LEU A 347 18.59 5.41 23.32
CA LEU A 347 18.78 6.66 24.06
C LEU A 347 19.29 6.39 25.48
N ASP A 348 20.44 6.99 25.80
CA ASP A 348 20.94 7.07 27.16
C ASP A 348 20.38 8.33 27.84
N VAL A 349 19.27 8.15 28.56
CA VAL A 349 18.56 9.24 29.26
C VAL A 349 19.45 9.96 30.28
N ALA A 350 20.47 9.29 30.84
CA ALA A 350 21.38 9.90 31.81
C ALA A 350 22.28 10.98 31.20
N ARG A 351 22.45 10.96 29.86
CA ARG A 351 23.24 11.97 29.12
C ARG A 351 22.42 13.18 28.70
N ILE A 352 21.11 13.17 28.93
CA ILE A 352 20.23 14.27 28.56
C ILE A 352 20.21 15.29 29.68
N ASP A 353 20.68 16.48 29.36
CA ASP A 353 20.80 17.59 30.30
C ASP A 353 19.79 18.73 30.03
N HIS A 354 18.79 18.52 29.18
CA HIS A 354 17.73 19.46 28.82
C HIS A 354 16.43 18.69 28.48
N THR A 355 15.32 19.37 28.17
CA THR A 355 14.08 18.68 27.80
C THR A 355 14.19 18.18 26.38
N VAL A 356 13.96 16.89 26.17
CA VAL A 356 13.76 16.30 24.84
C VAL A 356 12.36 15.73 24.77
N ILE A 357 11.60 16.13 23.76
CA ILE A 357 10.24 15.66 23.52
C ILE A 357 10.21 14.89 22.20
N PHE A 358 9.79 13.64 22.24
CA PHE A 358 9.44 12.85 21.07
C PHE A 358 7.93 12.85 20.92
N VAL A 359 7.47 13.25 19.75
CA VAL A 359 6.05 13.30 19.39
C VAL A 359 5.83 12.37 18.21
N TRP A 360 4.81 11.52 18.32
CA TRP A 360 4.20 10.89 17.16
C TRP A 360 2.84 11.55 16.95
N SER A 361 2.76 12.42 15.95
CA SER A 361 1.60 13.29 15.67
C SER A 361 0.51 12.55 14.91
N VAL A 362 -0.70 13.09 14.92
CA VAL A 362 -1.82 12.64 14.08
C VAL A 362 -2.20 13.72 13.07
N GLN A 363 -2.88 13.33 11.98
CA GLN A 363 -3.50 14.23 11.00
C GLN A 363 -2.53 15.21 10.28
N GLU A 364 -1.28 14.83 10.04
CA GLU A 364 -0.34 15.64 9.25
C GLU A 364 -0.89 15.88 7.84
N GLU A 365 -1.26 14.79 7.17
CA GLU A 365 -1.55 14.71 5.73
C GLU A 365 -2.77 15.54 5.30
N THR A 366 -3.57 15.99 6.25
CA THR A 366 -4.78 16.76 5.98
C THR A 366 -4.65 18.22 6.36
N ALA A 367 -4.06 18.53 7.50
CA ALA A 367 -3.99 19.90 8.01
C ALA A 367 -2.94 20.12 9.12
N LEU A 368 -1.94 19.24 9.29
CA LEU A 368 -0.99 19.33 10.40
C LEU A 368 -1.68 19.34 11.78
N GLY A 369 -2.84 18.67 11.91
CA GLY A 369 -3.77 18.87 13.01
C GLY A 369 -3.18 18.52 14.38
N GLY A 370 -2.47 17.40 14.46
CA GLY A 370 -1.77 16.96 15.67
C GLY A 370 -0.64 17.90 16.07
N ALA A 371 0.16 18.36 15.09
CA ALA A 371 1.22 19.33 15.36
C ALA A 371 0.70 20.70 15.74
N HIS A 372 -0.42 21.15 15.18
CA HIS A 372 -1.10 22.37 15.58
C HIS A 372 -1.51 22.34 17.07
N ASP A 373 -2.11 21.23 17.53
CA ASP A 373 -2.46 21.03 18.94
C ASP A 373 -1.21 20.96 19.86
N ILE A 374 -0.13 20.35 19.38
CA ILE A 374 1.17 20.32 20.08
C ILE A 374 1.79 21.72 20.17
N ALA A 375 1.76 22.49 19.09
CA ALA A 375 2.27 23.86 19.04
C ALA A 375 1.52 24.75 20.04
N ALA A 376 0.20 24.64 20.12
CA ALA A 376 -0.61 25.41 21.06
C ALA A 376 -0.29 25.09 22.54
N ARG A 377 -0.03 23.82 22.88
CA ARG A 377 0.20 23.38 24.27
C ARG A 377 1.65 23.45 24.72
N LEU A 378 2.58 23.05 23.86
CA LEU A 378 3.99 22.87 24.20
C LEU A 378 4.90 23.87 23.49
N GLY A 379 4.50 24.37 22.31
CA GLY A 379 5.33 25.16 21.41
C GLY A 379 5.99 26.40 22.04
N PRO A 380 5.34 27.20 22.92
CA PRO A 380 6.00 28.33 23.57
C PRO A 380 7.23 27.98 24.43
N SER A 381 7.37 26.70 24.81
CA SER A 381 8.51 26.19 25.58
C SER A 381 9.57 25.52 24.71
N VAL A 382 9.30 25.33 23.41
CA VAL A 382 10.18 24.64 22.46
C VAL A 382 11.14 25.64 21.83
N MET A 383 12.44 25.39 22.01
CA MET A 383 13.49 26.19 21.38
C MET A 383 13.75 25.72 19.95
N ARG A 384 13.78 24.40 19.73
CA ARG A 384 13.97 23.79 18.40
C ARG A 384 13.04 22.62 18.18
N VAL A 385 12.54 22.51 16.97
CA VAL A 385 11.78 21.36 16.50
C VAL A 385 12.49 20.73 15.31
N HIS A 386 12.52 19.41 15.30
CA HIS A 386 13.01 18.58 14.23
C HIS A 386 11.85 17.74 13.73
N ALA A 387 11.15 18.21 12.69
CA ALA A 387 10.25 17.33 11.95
C ALA A 387 11.09 16.23 11.29
N VAL A 388 10.72 14.98 11.52
CA VAL A 388 11.37 13.79 11.01
C VAL A 388 10.51 13.21 9.91
N ASP A 389 10.57 13.81 8.73
CA ASP A 389 9.58 13.64 7.66
C ASP A 389 10.28 13.39 6.31
N THR A 390 9.53 13.06 5.27
CA THR A 390 10.04 12.72 3.95
C THR A 390 10.80 13.88 3.29
N PHE A 391 11.90 13.55 2.61
CA PHE A 391 12.46 14.39 1.55
C PHE A 391 12.09 13.79 0.19
N VAL A 392 11.11 14.38 -0.49
CA VAL A 392 10.70 13.93 -1.83
C VAL A 392 11.88 14.16 -2.78
N SER A 393 12.49 13.08 -3.25
CA SER A 393 13.65 13.17 -4.13
C SER A 393 13.31 12.78 -5.57
N ALA A 394 13.76 13.62 -6.50
CA ALA A 394 13.83 13.34 -7.92
C ALA A 394 15.01 12.43 -8.32
N ASP A 395 15.56 11.65 -7.39
CA ASP A 395 16.51 10.58 -7.67
C ASP A 395 15.77 9.38 -8.30
N SER A 396 15.11 9.58 -9.42
CA SER A 396 14.35 8.55 -10.12
C SER A 396 14.46 8.78 -11.64
N PRO A 397 14.25 7.75 -12.48
CA PRO A 397 14.32 7.90 -13.93
C PRO A 397 13.29 8.86 -14.52
N LEU A 398 12.23 9.19 -13.78
CA LEU A 398 11.06 9.91 -14.29
C LEU A 398 11.14 11.43 -14.07
N GLU A 399 11.47 11.89 -12.86
CA GLU A 399 11.37 13.29 -12.49
C GLU A 399 12.65 14.11 -12.75
N SER A 400 12.46 15.41 -12.96
CA SER A 400 13.56 16.32 -13.26
C SER A 400 14.42 16.55 -12.01
N THR A 401 15.72 16.39 -12.15
CA THR A 401 16.70 16.70 -11.10
C THR A 401 16.70 18.18 -10.66
N ARG A 402 16.04 19.07 -11.41
CA ARG A 402 15.86 20.48 -11.03
C ARG A 402 14.86 20.68 -9.89
N PHE A 403 14.03 19.68 -9.58
CA PHE A 403 13.06 19.75 -8.50
C PHE A 403 13.75 19.69 -7.13
N ALA A 404 14.27 18.52 -6.78
CA ALA A 404 14.95 18.26 -5.50
C ALA A 404 15.71 16.95 -5.63
N VAL A 405 17.03 16.93 -5.41
CA VAL A 405 17.82 15.69 -5.54
C VAL A 405 18.63 15.44 -4.28
N ALA A 406 18.27 14.37 -3.59
CA ALA A 406 19.04 13.77 -2.52
C ALA A 406 19.06 12.26 -2.80
N PRO A 407 20.17 11.71 -3.33
CA PRO A 407 20.20 10.30 -3.69
C PRO A 407 19.94 9.39 -2.50
N ILE A 408 19.11 8.36 -2.71
CA ILE A 408 18.83 7.37 -1.67
C ILE A 408 20.07 6.52 -1.38
N GLY A 409 20.33 6.26 -0.11
CA GLY A 409 21.48 5.50 0.41
C GLY A 409 22.72 6.35 0.72
N GLN A 410 22.62 7.68 0.66
CA GLN A 410 23.70 8.63 0.97
C GLN A 410 23.51 9.33 2.33
N GLY A 411 22.62 8.81 3.17
CA GLY A 411 22.32 9.32 4.50
C GLY A 411 21.11 10.24 4.54
N PRO A 412 20.63 10.59 5.76
CA PRO A 412 19.56 11.56 5.97
C PRO A 412 19.85 12.92 5.34
N VAL A 413 18.79 13.71 5.17
CA VAL A 413 18.84 15.04 4.58
C VAL A 413 18.41 16.07 5.62
N VAL A 414 19.15 17.16 5.79
CA VAL A 414 18.55 18.38 6.38
C VAL A 414 17.71 19.02 5.29
N ARG A 415 16.39 19.00 5.46
CA ARG A 415 15.43 19.62 4.56
C ARG A 415 15.40 21.11 4.87
N ALA A 416 16.40 21.81 4.35
CA ALA A 416 16.73 23.18 4.73
C ALA A 416 15.71 24.22 4.23
N LEU A 417 14.96 23.89 3.19
CA LEU A 417 13.89 24.71 2.66
C LEU A 417 12.80 23.82 2.08
N ASP A 418 11.56 24.14 2.41
CA ASP A 418 10.37 23.65 1.73
C ASP A 418 9.29 24.73 1.60
N ASN A 419 8.04 24.37 1.31
CA ASN A 419 6.97 25.36 1.14
C ASN A 419 6.44 25.92 2.48
N SER A 420 6.78 25.29 3.60
CA SER A 420 6.29 25.62 4.95
C SER A 420 7.35 26.28 5.85
N SER A 421 8.63 25.96 5.69
CA SER A 421 9.70 26.51 6.53
C SER A 421 11.04 26.67 5.80
N ALA A 422 11.88 27.55 6.34
CA ALA A 422 13.24 27.81 5.89
C ALA A 422 14.17 27.76 7.11
N THR A 423 15.04 26.76 7.16
CA THR A 423 15.95 26.54 8.28
C THR A 423 17.09 27.57 8.26
N PRO A 424 17.40 28.25 9.37
CA PRO A 424 18.55 29.14 9.47
C PRO A 424 19.87 28.42 9.14
N ALA A 425 20.74 29.06 8.36
CA ALA A 425 22.01 28.45 7.94
C ALA A 425 22.89 27.98 9.13
N ALA A 426 22.88 28.72 10.24
CA ALA A 426 23.61 28.35 11.45
C ALA A 426 23.12 27.02 12.07
N GLU A 427 21.83 26.71 11.99
CA GLU A 427 21.29 25.42 12.44
C GLU A 427 21.64 24.29 11.47
N VAL A 428 21.65 24.55 10.16
CA VAL A 428 22.16 23.58 9.17
C VAL A 428 23.63 23.23 9.47
N ASP A 429 24.47 24.23 9.76
CA ASP A 429 25.87 24.03 10.12
C ASP A 429 26.03 23.28 11.44
N ARG A 430 25.18 23.57 12.44
CA ARG A 430 25.14 22.83 13.71
C ARG A 430 24.85 21.34 13.49
N VAL A 431 23.81 21.01 12.71
CA VAL A 431 23.47 19.61 12.42
C VAL A 431 24.59 18.92 11.63
N ARG A 432 25.20 19.60 10.65
CA ARG A 432 26.38 19.08 9.93
C ARG A 432 27.55 18.80 10.87
N ALA A 433 27.84 19.69 11.81
CA ALA A 433 28.93 19.51 12.77
C ALA A 433 28.68 18.30 13.69
N ILE A 434 27.45 18.16 14.20
CA ILE A 434 27.04 17.01 15.03
C ILE A 434 27.16 15.71 14.24
N ALA A 435 26.62 15.66 13.01
CA ALA A 435 26.70 14.47 12.15
C ALA A 435 28.15 14.07 11.86
N ARG A 436 29.02 15.03 11.51
CA ARG A 436 30.47 14.78 11.30
C ARG A 436 31.14 14.22 12.55
N SER A 437 30.88 14.79 13.73
CA SER A 437 31.48 14.34 15.00
C SER A 437 31.11 12.90 15.37
N ARG A 438 30.00 12.39 14.82
CA ARG A 438 29.49 11.03 15.05
C ARG A 438 29.64 10.10 13.85
N ALA A 439 30.34 10.54 12.80
CA ALA A 439 30.47 9.83 11.53
C ALA A 439 29.10 9.34 10.99
N ILE A 440 28.13 10.27 10.93
CA ILE A 440 26.81 10.05 10.34
C ILE A 440 26.82 10.72 8.96
N PRO A 441 26.55 9.99 7.87
CA PRO A 441 26.41 10.61 6.55
C PRO A 441 25.22 11.57 6.57
N LEU A 442 25.35 12.72 5.93
CA LEU A 442 24.31 13.75 5.94
C LEU A 442 24.35 14.55 4.64
N GLN A 443 23.18 14.68 4.04
CA GLN A 443 22.91 15.52 2.89
C GLN A 443 22.20 16.80 3.36
N VAL A 444 22.16 17.81 2.50
CA VAL A 444 21.34 19.01 2.71
C VAL A 444 20.69 19.32 1.39
N GLY A 445 19.39 19.60 1.42
CA GLY A 445 18.63 19.85 0.21
C GLY A 445 17.41 20.70 0.47
N THR A 446 16.75 21.06 -0.63
CA THR A 446 15.48 21.77 -0.65
C THR A 446 14.48 20.90 -1.40
N THR A 447 13.23 20.84 -0.94
CA THR A 447 12.15 20.08 -1.60
C THR A 447 10.83 20.84 -1.48
N ASN A 448 9.73 20.26 -1.95
CA ASN A 448 8.39 20.82 -1.76
C ASN A 448 7.62 20.07 -0.66
N GLY A 449 6.49 20.64 -0.26
CA GLY A 449 5.61 20.11 0.78
C GLY A 449 5.68 20.91 2.07
N GLY A 450 4.94 20.42 3.07
CA GLY A 450 5.00 20.89 4.45
C GLY A 450 5.63 19.84 5.36
N ASN A 451 5.69 20.16 6.64
CA ASN A 451 6.01 19.23 7.71
C ASN A 451 5.45 19.78 9.03
N ASP A 452 5.27 18.90 10.03
CA ASP A 452 4.73 19.23 11.35
C ASP A 452 5.52 20.30 12.13
N GLY A 453 6.83 20.40 11.91
CA GLY A 453 7.71 21.36 12.58
C GLY A 453 7.32 22.81 12.29
N SER A 454 6.74 23.07 11.11
CA SER A 454 6.28 24.39 10.70
C SER A 454 5.21 24.97 11.63
N GLU A 455 4.32 24.15 12.21
CA GLU A 455 3.30 24.63 13.15
C GLU A 455 3.91 25.07 14.49
N VAL A 456 4.93 24.36 14.96
CA VAL A 456 5.67 24.74 16.18
C VAL A 456 6.54 25.97 15.92
N ALA A 457 7.05 26.14 14.70
CA ALA A 457 7.81 27.33 14.31
C ALA A 457 6.98 28.61 14.39
N ARG A 458 5.69 28.55 14.04
CA ARG A 458 4.75 29.70 14.11
C ARG A 458 4.63 30.29 15.51
N VAL A 459 4.92 29.50 16.56
CA VAL A 459 4.87 29.93 17.96
C VAL A 459 6.23 30.18 18.59
N GLY A 460 7.31 30.19 17.79
CA GLY A 460 8.62 30.72 18.18
C GLY A 460 9.79 29.72 18.18
N ALA A 461 9.55 28.44 17.91
CA ALA A 461 10.63 27.46 17.79
C ALA A 461 11.41 27.64 16.49
N VAL A 462 12.69 27.27 16.48
CA VAL A 462 13.45 27.13 15.23
C VAL A 462 13.18 25.74 14.64
N ASP A 463 12.58 25.71 13.45
CA ASP A 463 12.34 24.47 12.72
C ASP A 463 13.55 24.05 11.89
N VAL A 464 14.01 22.82 12.15
CA VAL A 464 15.18 22.20 11.54
C VAL A 464 14.80 20.79 11.07
N PRO A 465 14.01 20.66 9.99
CA PRO A 465 13.53 19.37 9.52
C PRO A 465 14.70 18.46 9.09
N ILE A 466 14.64 17.21 9.53
CA ILE A 466 15.58 16.16 9.15
C ILE A 466 14.80 15.01 8.52
N ALA A 467 15.31 14.45 7.44
CA ALA A 467 14.53 13.62 6.57
C ALA A 467 15.29 12.40 6.08
N TRP A 468 14.58 11.44 5.50
CA TRP A 468 15.17 10.46 4.59
C TRP A 468 14.79 10.83 3.15
N PRO A 469 15.68 10.61 2.17
CA PRO A 469 15.29 10.74 0.77
C PRO A 469 14.33 9.60 0.39
N LEU A 470 13.23 9.92 -0.30
CA LEU A 470 12.22 8.98 -0.75
C LEU A 470 11.92 9.15 -2.23
N ARG A 471 11.72 8.02 -2.93
CA ARG A 471 11.22 8.01 -4.31
C ARG A 471 9.74 7.65 -4.33
N TYR A 472 9.00 8.24 -5.27
CA TYR A 472 7.59 7.95 -5.53
C TYR A 472 6.65 8.22 -4.34
N SER A 473 6.91 9.30 -3.60
CA SER A 473 6.07 9.75 -2.48
C SER A 473 4.60 9.73 -2.83
N HIS A 474 3.77 9.34 -1.87
CA HIS A 474 2.31 9.34 -1.96
C HIS A 474 1.76 8.46 -3.09
N SER A 475 2.51 7.41 -3.44
CA SER A 475 2.11 6.40 -4.42
C SER A 475 1.85 5.05 -3.75
N PRO A 476 1.26 4.08 -4.46
CA PRO A 476 1.10 2.72 -3.94
C PRO A 476 2.42 1.99 -3.62
N ALA A 477 3.56 2.48 -4.11
CA ALA A 477 4.86 1.87 -3.87
C ALA A 477 5.95 2.94 -3.77
N GLU A 478 6.28 3.33 -2.54
CA GLU A 478 7.40 4.21 -2.24
C GLU A 478 8.69 3.38 -2.12
N VAL A 479 9.85 4.01 -2.39
CA VAL A 479 11.15 3.33 -2.33
C VAL A 479 12.17 4.12 -1.53
N ILE A 480 12.76 3.46 -0.53
CA ILE A 480 13.75 3.99 0.40
C ILE A 480 15.00 3.10 0.47
N ASP A 481 16.10 3.61 1.04
CA ASP A 481 17.21 2.81 1.54
C ASP A 481 17.18 2.67 3.07
N LEU A 482 17.29 1.43 3.56
CA LEU A 482 17.31 1.15 4.99
C LEU A 482 18.51 1.77 5.73
N ARG A 483 19.63 2.03 5.03
CA ARG A 483 20.79 2.73 5.60
C ARG A 483 20.46 4.17 5.97
N ASP A 484 19.59 4.83 5.20
CA ASP A 484 19.18 6.20 5.48
C ASP A 484 18.33 6.26 6.75
N VAL A 485 17.39 5.33 6.93
CA VAL A 485 16.57 5.20 8.16
C VAL A 485 17.45 4.93 9.38
N GLN A 486 18.39 4.00 9.28
CA GLN A 486 19.33 3.69 10.36
C GLN A 486 20.20 4.90 10.73
N ALA A 487 20.70 5.63 9.72
CA ALA A 487 21.50 6.83 9.93
C ALA A 487 20.66 7.99 10.49
N LEU A 488 19.39 8.11 10.09
CA LEU A 488 18.45 9.08 10.63
C LEU A 488 18.16 8.83 12.11
N ALA A 489 17.93 7.58 12.52
CA ALA A 489 17.79 7.22 13.94
C ALA A 489 19.03 7.60 14.77
N ARG A 490 20.24 7.37 14.22
CA ARG A 490 21.50 7.80 14.86
C ARG A 490 21.60 9.33 14.95
N LEU A 491 21.13 10.05 13.93
CA LEU A 491 21.12 11.51 13.91
C LEU A 491 20.17 12.07 14.96
N VAL A 492 18.94 11.55 15.05
CA VAL A 492 17.96 11.89 16.09
C VAL A 492 18.58 11.69 17.47
N GLY A 493 19.16 10.52 17.74
CA GLY A 493 19.81 10.25 19.03
C GLY A 493 21.00 11.17 19.32
N ALA A 494 21.77 11.58 18.30
CA ALA A 494 22.88 12.52 18.46
C ALA A 494 22.38 13.94 18.77
N LEU A 495 21.33 14.40 18.10
CA LEU A 495 20.70 15.70 18.33
C LEU A 495 19.99 15.75 19.69
N ALA A 496 19.36 14.66 20.13
CA ALA A 496 18.70 14.58 21.43
C ALA A 496 19.67 14.78 22.63
N VAL A 497 20.96 14.46 22.47
CA VAL A 497 21.96 14.60 23.55
C VAL A 497 22.93 15.77 23.32
N THR A 498 22.77 16.55 22.25
CA THR A 498 23.72 17.61 21.86
C THR A 498 22.98 18.90 21.52
N ARG A 499 23.40 20.00 22.16
CA ARG A 499 22.70 21.29 22.04
C ARG A 499 23.01 22.09 20.79
#